data_AF-A0A920R289-F1
#
_entry.id   AF-A0A920R289-F1
#
_cell.length_a   1.000
_cell.length_b   1.000
_cell.length_c   1.000
_cell.angle_alpha   90.00
_cell.angle_beta   90.00
_cell.angle_gamma   90.00
#
_symmetry.space_group_name_H-M   'P 1'
#
loop_
_entity.id
_entity.type
_entity.pdbx_description
1 polymer ?
#
loop_
_entity_poly.entity_id
_entity_poly.type
_entity_poly.pdbx_seq_one_letter_code
_entity_poly.pdbx_strand_id
1 'polypeptide(L)' 'MEDEQPFNAIFNSSWKRDGGFISVPDTSGIGIDLEVESLKSQPYVPRDLQVIPMRTDGSVGYSV' A
#
# COMPACT_ATOMS: atom_id res chain seq x y z
N MET A 1 2.46 10.32 -3.78
CA MET A 1 1.36 9.54 -3.18
C MET A 1 1.58 8.10 -3.63
N GLU A 2 2.25 7.28 -2.79
CA GLU A 2 2.62 5.90 -3.16
C GLU A 2 1.38 5.05 -3.48
N ASP A 3 0.26 5.34 -2.83
CA ASP A 3 -1.04 4.69 -3.08
C ASP A 3 -1.50 4.78 -4.55
N GLU A 4 -1.13 5.83 -5.29
CA GLU A 4 -1.57 6.04 -6.68
C GLU A 4 -0.56 5.56 -7.73
N GLN A 5 0.45 4.78 -7.33
CA GLN A 5 1.42 4.25 -8.29
C GLN A 5 0.78 3.28 -9.28
N PRO A 6 1.29 3.19 -10.54
CA PRO A 6 0.67 2.38 -11.59
C PRO A 6 0.46 0.91 -11.24
N PHE A 7 1.31 0.32 -10.37
CA PHE A 7 1.14 -1.07 -9.96
C PHE A 7 -0.07 -1.31 -9.06
N ASN A 8 -0.60 -0.26 -8.40
CA ASN A 8 -1.82 -0.33 -7.59
C ASN A 8 -3.09 -0.27 -8.44
N ALA A 9 -2.98 -0.02 -9.76
CA ALA A 9 -4.13 0.02 -10.67
C ALA A 9 -4.85 -1.33 -10.82
N ILE A 10 -4.29 -2.42 -10.26
CA ILE A 10 -4.97 -3.72 -10.14
C ILE A 10 -6.13 -3.69 -9.13
N PHE A 11 -6.15 -2.70 -8.24
CA PHE A 11 -7.24 -2.48 -7.29
C PHE A 11 -8.16 -1.38 -7.83
N ASN A 12 -9.44 -1.72 -8.02
CA ASN A 12 -10.47 -0.75 -8.34
C ASN A 12 -11.20 -0.40 -7.04
N SER A 13 -11.30 0.90 -6.71
CA SER A 13 -11.84 1.34 -5.42
C SER A 13 -12.94 2.37 -5.61
N SER A 14 -14.04 2.21 -4.88
CA SER A 14 -15.10 3.22 -4.76
C SER A 14 -14.70 4.36 -3.81
N TRP A 15 -13.64 4.18 -3.01
CA TRP A 15 -13.18 5.16 -2.04
C TRP A 15 -12.44 6.31 -2.72
N LYS A 16 -12.80 7.55 -2.39
CA LYS A 16 -12.18 8.75 -2.94
C LYS A 16 -11.79 9.71 -1.82
N ARG A 17 -10.58 10.27 -1.92
CA ARG A 17 -10.13 11.36 -1.05
C ARG A 17 -10.70 12.67 -1.56
N ASP A 18 -11.33 13.43 -0.69
CA ASP A 18 -11.85 14.77 -0.97
C ASP A 18 -11.64 15.67 0.25
N GLY A 19 -11.00 16.82 0.05
CA GLY A 19 -10.75 17.80 1.11
C GLY A 19 -9.99 17.29 2.34
N GLY A 20 -9.18 16.23 2.21
CA GLY A 20 -8.48 15.58 3.34
C GLY A 20 -9.30 14.51 4.07
N PHE A 21 -10.50 14.22 3.59
CA PHE A 21 -11.38 13.17 4.10
C PHE A 21 -11.50 12.03 3.10
N ILE A 22 -11.96 10.89 3.58
CA ILE A 22 -12.33 9.74 2.76
C ILE A 22 -13.79 9.42 3.10
N SER A 23 -14.71 9.74 2.21
CA SER A 23 -16.13 9.50 2.43
C SER A 23 -16.46 8.02 2.24
N VAL A 24 -17.34 7.49 3.09
CA VAL A 24 -17.82 6.11 3.00
C VAL A 24 -18.70 5.95 1.75
N PRO A 25 -18.37 5.06 0.81
CA PRO A 25 -19.17 4.82 -0.38
C PRO A 25 -20.47 4.07 -0.06
N ASP A 26 -21.52 4.32 -0.85
CA ASP A 26 -22.80 3.59 -0.75
C ASP A 26 -22.76 2.19 -1.39
N THR A 27 -21.61 1.78 -1.94
CA THR A 27 -21.43 0.46 -2.56
C THR A 27 -21.51 -0.64 -1.50
N SER A 28 -22.16 -1.76 -1.83
CA SER A 28 -22.21 -2.93 -0.96
C SER A 28 -20.82 -3.54 -0.74
N GLY A 29 -20.59 -4.11 0.44
CA GLY A 29 -19.30 -4.68 0.83
C GLY A 29 -18.26 -3.62 1.19
N ILE A 30 -16.98 -3.89 0.91
CA ILE A 30 -15.87 -2.98 1.26
C ILE A 30 -15.54 -1.96 0.16
N GLY A 31 -16.24 -2.00 -0.98
CA GLY A 31 -16.04 -1.06 -2.09
C GLY A 31 -14.67 -1.17 -2.77
N ILE A 32 -14.10 -2.37 -2.84
CA ILE A 32 -12.83 -2.67 -3.49
C ILE A 32 -12.99 -3.93 -4.35
N ASP A 33 -12.55 -3.84 -5.60
CA ASP A 33 -12.44 -4.94 -6.56
C ASP A 33 -10.98 -5.16 -6.97
N LEU A 34 -10.65 -6.37 -7.39
CA LEU A 34 -9.29 -6.79 -7.73
C LEU A 34 -9.26 -7.42 -9.13
N GLU A 35 -8.34 -6.97 -9.97
CA GLU A 35 -8.05 -7.60 -11.25
C GLU A 35 -7.15 -8.83 -11.05
N VAL A 36 -7.79 -9.99 -10.90
CA VAL A 36 -7.15 -11.24 -10.45
C VAL A 36 -6.06 -11.73 -11.40
N GLU A 37 -6.25 -11.61 -12.71
CA GLU A 37 -5.27 -12.10 -13.69
C GLU A 37 -4.01 -11.23 -13.67
N SER A 38 -4.17 -9.91 -13.48
CA SER A 38 -3.03 -9.00 -13.30
C SER A 38 -2.26 -9.33 -12.03
N LEU A 39 -2.95 -9.58 -10.91
CA LEU A 39 -2.30 -9.97 -9.65
C LEU A 39 -1.49 -11.26 -9.79
N LYS A 40 -2.04 -12.29 -10.43
CA LYS A 40 -1.34 -13.58 -10.64
C LYS A 40 -0.06 -13.43 -11.46
N SER A 41 0.00 -12.43 -12.33
CA SER A 41 1.18 -12.15 -13.15
C SER A 41 2.28 -11.37 -12.41
N GLN A 42 1.97 -10.78 -11.25
CA GLN A 42 2.94 -10.01 -10.48
C GLN A 42 3.92 -10.94 -9.75
N PRO A 43 5.24 -10.76 -9.92
CA PRO A 43 6.21 -11.53 -9.17
C PRO A 43 6.17 -11.11 -7.70
N TYR A 44 6.32 -12.08 -6.80
CA TYR A 44 6.60 -11.78 -5.40
C TYR A 44 7.97 -11.12 -5.29
N VAL A 45 8.00 -9.93 -4.70
CA VAL A 45 9.25 -9.22 -4.36
C VAL A 45 9.31 -9.13 -2.84
N PRO A 46 10.31 -9.74 -2.19
CA PRO A 46 10.48 -9.57 -0.75
C PRO A 46 10.80 -8.11 -0.47
N ARG A 47 10.00 -7.50 0.41
CA ARG A 47 10.27 -6.15 0.88
C ARG A 47 11.41 -6.22 1.88
N ASP A 48 12.50 -5.51 1.59
CA ASP A 48 13.56 -5.32 2.57
C ASP A 48 13.07 -4.30 3.61
N LEU A 49 12.70 -4.82 4.79
CA LEU A 49 12.33 -4.01 5.95
C LEU A 49 13.55 -3.74 6.86
N GLN A 50 14.75 -4.14 6.45
CA GLN A 50 15.97 -4.08 7.28
C GLN A 50 16.71 -2.75 7.19
N VAL A 51 16.01 -1.62 7.03
CA VAL A 51 16.59 -0.33 7.43
C VAL A 51 16.57 -0.29 8.96
N ILE A 52 17.37 -1.14 9.59
CA ILE A 52 17.59 -1.18 11.03
C ILE A 52 18.49 0.01 11.33
N PRO A 53 18.01 1.04 12.04
CA PRO A 53 18.85 2.19 12.32
C PRO A 53 20.02 1.74 13.18
N MET A 54 21.24 1.94 12.72
CA MET A 54 22.45 1.59 13.45
C MET A 54 23.01 2.86 14.11
N ARG A 55 23.30 2.80 15.40
CA ARG A 55 24.04 3.86 16.09
C ARG A 55 25.53 3.79 15.72
N THR A 56 26.27 4.87 15.96
CA THR A 56 27.72 4.95 15.67
C THR A 56 28.57 3.97 16.47
N ASP A 57 28.04 3.46 17.59
CA ASP A 57 28.67 2.44 18.43
C ASP A 57 28.33 0.99 18.00
N GLY A 58 27.59 0.82 16.91
CA GLY A 58 27.16 -0.48 16.40
C GLY A 58 25.95 -1.07 17.11
N SER A 59 25.34 -0.37 18.08
CA SER A 59 24.09 -0.80 18.72
C SER A 59 22.87 -0.55 17.84
N VAL A 60 21.83 -1.35 18.04
CA VAL A 60 20.55 -1.23 17.33
C VAL A 60 19.75 -0.05 17.85
N GLY A 61 19.45 0.91 16.97
CA GLY A 61 18.52 2.01 17.17
C GLY A 61 17.07 1.57 17.04
N TYR A 62 16.14 2.52 17.21
CA TYR A 62 14.71 2.27 16.99
C TYR A 62 14.34 2.73 15.59
N SER A 63 13.58 1.92 14.86
CA SER A 63 12.85 2.39 13.69
C SER A 63 11.91 3.51 14.14
N VAL A 64 12.09 4.71 13.62
CA VAL A 64 11.15 5.83 13.73
C VAL A 64 10.39 5.98 12.43
#